data_AF-A0A537Y9U2-F1
#
_entry.id   AF-A0A537Y9U2-F1
#
_cell.length_a   1.000
_cell.length_b   1.000
_cell.length_c   1.000
_cell.angle_alpha   90.00
_cell.angle_beta   90.00
_cell.angle_gamma   90.00
#
_symmetry.space_group_name_H-M   'P 1'
#
loop_
_entity.id
_entity.type
_entity.pdbx_description
1 polymer ?
#
loop_
_entity_poly.entity_id
_entity_poly.type
_entity_poly.pdbx_seq_one_letter_code
_entity_poly.pdbx_strand_id
1 'polypeptide(L)' 'MLGYGAETLRRCYQCGTCSVVCPRTPLEEAFPRKEMVWAQWGLEDKLLTDADAWLCYQCNDCITHCPVDARPGDVMAA' A
#
# COMPACT_ATOMS: atom_id res chain seq x y z
N MET A 1 -9.99 -3.19 -13.74
CA MET A 1 -9.05 -2.99 -12.61
C MET A 1 -7.67 -3.59 -12.97
N LEU A 2 -6.99 -3.05 -14.00
CA LEU A 2 -5.74 -3.63 -14.56
C LEU A 2 -4.66 -2.55 -14.84
N GLY A 3 -4.65 -1.42 -14.13
CA GLY A 3 -3.82 -0.27 -14.53
C GLY A 3 -2.99 0.43 -13.46
N TYR A 4 -3.18 0.16 -12.17
CA TYR A 4 -2.53 0.91 -11.08
C TYR A 4 -2.05 -0.05 -9.98
N GLY A 5 -0.86 -0.65 -10.13
CA GLY A 5 -0.18 -1.46 -9.10
C GLY A 5 -0.71 -2.90 -8.91
N ALA A 6 -1.81 -3.28 -9.56
CA ALA A 6 -2.40 -4.61 -9.43
C ALA A 6 -1.51 -5.74 -9.98
N GLU A 7 -0.69 -5.47 -10.99
CA GLU A 7 0.22 -6.46 -11.58
C GLU A 7 1.38 -6.86 -10.65
N THR A 8 1.81 -5.95 -9.78
CA THR A 8 2.91 -6.19 -8.82
C THR A 8 2.42 -6.46 -7.40
N LEU A 9 1.15 -6.18 -7.09
CA LEU A 9 0.52 -6.38 -5.80
C LEU A 9 0.81 -7.76 -5.17
N ARG A 10 0.73 -8.84 -5.97
CA ARG A 10 0.98 -10.22 -5.50
C ARG A 10 2.42 -10.51 -5.10
N ARG A 11 3.37 -9.62 -5.39
CA ARG A 11 4.78 -9.75 -4.96
C ARG A 11 4.98 -9.36 -3.50
N CYS A 12 4.03 -8.62 -2.91
CA CYS A 12 4.16 -8.09 -1.56
C CYS A 12 4.13 -9.21 -0.51
N TYR A 13 5.27 -9.47 0.14
CA TYR A 13 5.39 -10.45 1.23
C TYR A 13 5.31 -9.82 2.64
N GLN A 14 4.76 -8.61 2.76
CA GLN A 14 4.47 -7.96 4.05
C GLN A 14 5.68 -7.61 4.92
N CYS A 15 6.82 -7.21 4.31
CA CYS A 15 8.02 -6.79 5.05
C CYS A 15 7.88 -5.50 5.88
N GLY A 16 6.94 -4.62 5.53
CA GLY A 16 6.68 -3.37 6.27
C GLY A 16 7.61 -2.20 5.99
N THR A 17 8.59 -2.34 5.09
CA THR A 17 9.47 -1.21 4.69
C THR A 17 8.67 0.02 4.26
N CYS A 18 7.59 -0.17 3.49
CA CYS A 18 6.72 0.91 3.04
C CYS A 18 6.12 1.71 4.20
N SER A 19 5.76 1.06 5.31
CA SER A 19 5.20 1.73 6.48
C SER A 19 6.22 2.53 7.26
N VAL A 20 7.46 2.03 7.34
CA VAL A 20 8.54 2.73 8.04
C VAL A 20 9.01 3.97 7.27
N VAL A 21 9.09 3.89 5.93
CA VAL A 21 9.57 5.02 5.12
C VAL A 21 8.50 6.08 4.86
N CYS A 22 7.21 5.72 4.98
CA CYS A 22 6.14 6.67 4.69
C CYS A 22 5.93 7.63 5.88
N PRO A 23 6.08 8.96 5.68
CA PRO A 23 5.92 9.94 6.74
C PRO A 23 4.45 10.17 7.14
N ARG A 24 3.51 9.51 6.46
CA ARG A 24 2.07 9.61 6.71
C ARG A 24 1.54 8.44 7.53
N THR A 25 2.34 7.41 7.73
CA THR A 25 1.98 6.25 8.55
C THR A 25 1.68 6.70 9.98
N PRO A 26 0.45 6.48 10.50
CA PRO A 26 0.14 6.72 11.90
C PRO A 26 0.97 5.81 12.82
N LEU A 27 1.13 6.18 14.09
CA LEU A 27 1.88 5.36 15.05
C LEU A 27 1.19 4.03 15.35
N GLU A 28 -0.14 4.04 15.31
CA GLU A 28 -1.00 2.94 15.69
C GLU A 28 -1.30 1.99 14.52
N GLU A 29 -1.12 2.45 13.28
CA GLU A 29 -1.58 1.76 12.07
C GLU A 29 -0.45 1.56 11.05
N ALA A 30 -0.45 0.41 10.38
CA ALA A 30 0.62 0.04 9.45
C ALA A 30 0.29 0.44 8.00
N PHE A 31 0.04 1.72 7.73
CA PHE A 31 -0.16 2.26 6.38
C PHE A 31 1.16 2.28 5.56
N PRO A 32 1.22 2.02 4.24
CA PRO A 32 0.21 1.37 3.41
C PRO A 32 0.28 -0.18 3.45
N ARG A 33 1.02 -0.78 4.40
CA ARG A 33 1.26 -2.24 4.45
C ARG A 33 -0.03 -3.02 4.67
N LYS A 34 -0.93 -2.55 5.54
CA LYS A 34 -2.20 -3.22 5.84
C LYS A 34 -3.14 -3.22 4.63
N GLU A 35 -3.16 -2.14 3.88
CA GLU A 35 -3.92 -1.98 2.64
C GLU A 35 -3.39 -2.92 1.58
N MET A 36 -2.07 -3.08 1.47
CA MET A 36 -1.46 -4.04 0.55
C MET A 36 -1.89 -5.49 0.82
N VAL A 37 -2.08 -5.91 2.07
CA VAL A 37 -2.57 -7.28 2.35
C VAL A 37 -4.08 -7.39 2.12
N TRP A 38 -4.85 -6.35 2.46
CA TRP A 38 -6.30 -6.34 2.18
C TRP A 38 -6.59 -6.37 0.69
N ALA A 39 -5.83 -5.63 -0.12
CA ALA A 39 -5.92 -5.66 -1.58
C ALA A 39 -5.56 -7.05 -2.14
N GLN A 40 -4.52 -7.70 -1.60
CA GLN A 40 -4.17 -9.07 -2.01
C GLN A 40 -5.25 -10.09 -1.68
N TRP A 41 -5.97 -9.91 -0.58
CA TRP A 41 -7.06 -10.78 -0.15
C TRP A 41 -8.42 -10.43 -0.79
N GLY A 42 -8.50 -9.35 -1.58
CA GLY A 42 -9.76 -8.89 -2.16
C GLY A 42 -10.74 -8.36 -1.11
N LEU A 43 -10.25 -7.81 0.00
CA LEU A 43 -11.08 -7.21 1.05
C LEU A 43 -11.43 -5.75 0.70
N GLU A 44 -12.18 -5.59 -0.40
CA GLU A 44 -12.57 -4.27 -0.93
C GLU A 44 -13.32 -3.43 0.10
N ASP A 45 -14.27 -4.03 0.84
CA ASP A 45 -15.04 -3.33 1.88
C ASP A 45 -14.15 -2.68 2.93
N LYS A 46 -13.03 -3.33 3.30
CA LYS A 46 -12.08 -2.76 4.26
C LYS A 46 -11.29 -1.60 3.66
N LEU A 47 -10.85 -1.73 2.41
CA LEU A 47 -10.12 -0.67 1.72
C LEU A 47 -10.97 0.59 1.52
N LEU A 48 -12.24 0.41 1.14
CA LEU A 48 -13.16 1.53 0.87
C LEU A 48 -13.61 2.25 2.13
N THR A 49 -13.58 1.57 3.29
CA THR A 49 -13.98 2.14 4.58
C THR A 49 -12.81 2.59 5.45
N ASP A 50 -11.58 2.32 5.05
CA ASP A 50 -10.39 2.76 5.79
C ASP A 50 -10.06 4.22 5.49
N ALA A 51 -9.97 5.02 6.54
CA ALA A 51 -9.54 6.41 6.45
C ALA A 51 -8.07 6.51 6.02
N ASP A 52 -7.24 5.51 6.36
CA ASP A 52 -5.81 5.52 6.05
C ASP A 52 -5.55 5.44 4.54
N ALA A 53 -6.49 4.89 3.78
CA ALA A 53 -6.38 4.84 2.32
C ALA A 53 -6.22 6.24 1.70
N TRP A 54 -6.77 7.27 2.35
CA TRP A 54 -6.72 8.67 1.92
C TRP A 54 -5.47 9.43 2.38
N LEU A 55 -4.57 8.80 3.14
CA LEU A 55 -3.31 9.41 3.58
C LEU A 55 -2.24 9.46 2.47
N CYS A 56 -2.47 8.76 1.36
CA CYS A 56 -1.49 8.68 0.29
C CYS A 56 -1.40 9.98 -0.52
N TYR A 57 -0.24 10.64 -0.45
CA TYR A 57 0.09 11.83 -1.27
C TYR A 57 0.90 11.50 -2.53
N GLN A 58 1.05 10.22 -2.88
CA GLN A 58 1.78 9.79 -4.09
C GLN A 58 3.23 10.30 -4.14
N CYS A 59 3.93 10.36 -2.99
CA CYS A 59 5.34 10.73 -2.94
C CYS A 59 6.29 9.63 -3.46
N ASN A 60 5.79 8.39 -3.57
CA ASN A 60 6.47 7.22 -4.12
C ASN A 60 7.72 6.70 -3.37
N ASP A 61 8.00 7.17 -2.16
CA ASP A 61 9.09 6.62 -1.33
C ASP A 61 8.91 5.12 -1.06
N CYS A 62 7.67 4.69 -0.84
CA CYS A 62 7.33 3.29 -0.63
C CYS A 62 7.59 2.41 -1.87
N ILE A 63 7.61 2.99 -3.07
CA ILE A 63 7.98 2.30 -4.32
C ILE A 63 9.49 2.20 -4.41
N THR A 64 10.20 3.33 -4.22
CA THR A 64 11.66 3.42 -4.26
C THR A 64 12.35 2.45 -3.30
N HIS A 65 11.78 2.27 -2.11
CA HIS A 65 12.35 1.40 -1.07
C HIS A 65 11.75 -0.02 -1.03
N CYS A 66 10.84 -0.38 -1.95
CA CYS A 66 10.26 -1.71 -1.95
C CYS A 66 11.28 -2.77 -2.45
N PRO A 67 11.63 -3.78 -1.65
CA PRO A 67 12.65 -4.77 -2.04
C PRO A 67 12.22 -5.72 -3.16
N VAL A 68 10.91 -5.81 -3.43
CA VAL A 68 10.31 -6.71 -4.42
C VAL A 68 9.48 -5.98 -5.47
N ASP A 69 9.59 -4.65 -5.52
CA ASP A 69 8.88 -3.81 -6.48
C ASP A 69 7.37 -4.12 -6.53
N ALA A 70 6.73 -4.19 -5.35
CA ALA A 70 5.29 -4.41 -5.19
C ALA A 70 4.47 -3.11 -5.30
N ARG A 71 5.14 -1.98 -5.59
CA ARG A 71 4.57 -0.67 -5.93
C ARG A 71 3.37 -0.22 -5.05
N PRO A 72 3.51 -0.08 -3.72
CA PRO A 72 2.39 0.28 -2.84
C PRO A 72 1.73 1.62 -3.16
N GLY A 73 2.50 2.62 -3.61
CA GLY A 73 1.97 3.93 -3.99
C GLY A 73 0.94 3.83 -5.12
N ASP A 74 1.24 3.03 -6.13
CA ASP A 74 0.34 2.79 -7.27
C ASP A 74 -0.93 2.05 -6.84
N VAL A 75 -0.82 1.08 -5.93
CA VAL A 75 -1.98 0.36 -5.37
C VAL A 75 -2.90 1.32 -4.62
N MET A 76 -2.34 2.30 -3.91
CA MET A 76 -3.13 3.34 -3.23
C MET A 76 -3.73 4.38 -4.18
N ALA A 77 -3.27 4.46 -5.43
CA ALA A 77 -3.79 5.40 -6.44
C ALA A 77 -4.99 4.84 -7.23
N ALA A 78 -5.26 3.54 -7.08
CA ALA A 78 -6.22 2.77 -7.86
C ALA A 78 -7.66 2.93 -7.38
#